data_AF-A0A518FZ97-F1
#
_entry.id   AF-A0A518FZ97-F1
#
_cell.length_a   1.000
_cell.length_b   1.000
_cell.length_c   1.000
_cell.angle_alpha   90.00
_cell.angle_beta   90.00
_cell.angle_gamma   90.00
#
_symmetry.space_group_name_H-M   'P 1'
#
loop_
_entity.id
_entity.type
_entity.pdbx_description
1 polymer ?
#
loop_
_entity_poly.entity_id
_entity_poly.type
_entity_poly.pdbx_seq_one_letter_code
_entity_poly.pdbx_strand_id
1 'polypeptide(L)'
;MTNWIPLGDVSEIKPGSRKLYTLQGTEIAVFHVPNPDQSGSFYAIENSCPHQGASLIEGEGCGTEVNCPLHDWTFDVASGECLDFPEFPLTRFELKQEADLLLINGDAFAEAEPHTLFLVRYSVMGWVDQFSAELAAEYSHRDRVILQTSRGEEVGEILSPLESPEKKITPAGTILRELTPLDQEQLPGQGNIITQVFGDCQQLIQERGMPTEIIDCEQLFDQQTVVLYYLGSRLPALEILAQELNARYPWRIVFHPVDEAPASSGCSSGGCGCDQK
;
A
#
# COMPACT_ATOMS: atom_id res chain seq x y z
N MET A 1 21.41 -13.14 5.69
CA MET A 1 21.50 -14.02 4.51
C MET A 1 20.08 -14.21 4.06
N THR A 2 19.78 -13.93 2.79
CA THR A 2 18.43 -14.10 2.24
C THR A 2 18.00 -15.57 2.35
N ASN A 3 16.82 -15.82 2.91
CA ASN A 3 16.24 -17.15 2.97
C ASN A 3 15.72 -17.52 1.57
N TRP A 4 16.12 -18.66 1.00
CA TRP A 4 15.64 -19.12 -0.31
C TRP A 4 14.81 -20.38 -0.16
N ILE A 5 13.55 -20.34 -0.59
CA ILE A 5 12.61 -21.46 -0.51
C ILE A 5 12.49 -22.13 -1.88
N PRO A 6 12.64 -23.45 -1.99
CA PRO A 6 12.46 -24.16 -3.26
C PRO A 6 10.98 -24.25 -3.65
N LEU A 7 10.65 -23.81 -4.87
CA LEU A 7 9.33 -23.97 -5.47
C LEU A 7 9.19 -25.27 -6.26
N GLY A 8 10.29 -25.80 -6.80
CA GLY A 8 10.31 -27.02 -7.60
C GLY A 8 11.10 -26.85 -8.90
N ASP A 9 11.01 -27.84 -9.78
CA ASP A 9 11.76 -27.86 -11.02
C ASP A 9 11.19 -26.85 -12.04
N VAL A 10 12.04 -26.09 -12.72
CA VAL A 10 11.64 -25.09 -13.73
C VAL A 10 10.86 -25.70 -14.88
N SER A 11 11.06 -26.99 -15.19
CA SER A 11 10.34 -27.71 -16.24
C SER A 11 8.86 -27.96 -15.91
N GLU A 12 8.46 -27.81 -14.65
CA GLU A 12 7.06 -27.90 -14.22
C GLU A 12 6.21 -26.73 -14.73
N ILE A 13 6.85 -25.61 -15.08
CA ILE A 13 6.20 -24.44 -15.67
C ILE A 13 6.75 -24.31 -17.09
N LYS A 14 5.97 -24.73 -18.08
CA LYS A 14 6.39 -24.64 -19.49
C LYS A 14 6.48 -23.17 -19.94
N PRO A 15 7.33 -22.84 -20.92
CA PRO A 15 7.35 -21.51 -21.52
C PRO A 15 5.95 -21.09 -22.00
N GLY A 16 5.52 -19.87 -21.64
CA GLY A 16 4.20 -19.33 -21.93
C GLY A 16 3.10 -19.82 -20.99
N SER A 17 3.44 -20.60 -19.96
CA SER A 17 2.49 -21.05 -18.94
C SER A 17 2.77 -20.41 -17.59
N ARG A 18 1.88 -20.69 -16.64
CA ARG A 18 1.92 -20.18 -15.27
C ARG A 18 1.50 -21.27 -14.30
N LYS A 19 1.93 -21.15 -13.05
CA LYS A 19 1.63 -22.11 -11.99
C LYS A 19 1.36 -21.38 -10.67
N LEU A 20 0.38 -21.88 -9.93
CA LEU A 20 0.04 -21.39 -8.61
C LEU A 20 0.84 -22.17 -7.55
N TYR A 21 1.36 -21.43 -6.59
CA TYR A 21 1.98 -21.95 -5.38
C TYR A 21 1.29 -21.35 -4.16
N THR A 22 1.37 -22.03 -3.02
CA THR A 22 0.88 -21.52 -1.74
C THR A 22 2.01 -21.63 -0.72
N LEU A 23 2.47 -20.49 -0.19
CA LEU A 23 3.46 -20.43 0.88
C LEU A 23 2.86 -19.67 2.06
N GLN A 24 2.80 -20.31 3.23
CA GLN A 24 2.27 -19.73 4.47
C GLN A 24 0.87 -19.08 4.37
N GLY A 25 0.06 -19.58 3.43
CA GLY A 25 -1.29 -19.07 3.18
C GLY A 25 -1.38 -17.93 2.15
N THR A 26 -0.25 -17.45 1.63
CA THR A 26 -0.20 -16.54 0.48
C THR A 26 -0.18 -17.34 -0.81
N GLU A 27 -1.10 -17.04 -1.72
CA GLU A 27 -1.10 -17.59 -3.07
C GLU A 27 -0.17 -16.80 -3.98
N ILE A 28 0.68 -17.52 -4.72
CA ILE A 28 1.74 -16.94 -5.55
C ILE A 28 1.56 -17.45 -6.97
N ALA A 29 1.33 -16.54 -7.91
CA ALA A 29 1.26 -16.87 -9.32
C ALA A 29 2.64 -16.68 -9.95
N VAL A 30 3.22 -17.77 -10.47
CA VAL A 30 4.50 -17.75 -11.17
C VAL A 30 4.25 -17.88 -12.67
N PHE A 31 4.74 -16.91 -13.44
CA PHE A 31 4.63 -16.83 -14.89
C PHE A 31 5.97 -17.16 -15.52
N HIS A 32 5.98 -18.07 -16.50
CA HIS A 32 7.15 -18.34 -17.33
C HIS A 32 6.98 -17.65 -18.67
N VAL A 33 7.60 -16.48 -18.81
CA VAL A 33 7.52 -15.67 -20.01
C VAL A 33 8.64 -16.06 -20.98
N PRO A 34 8.32 -16.60 -22.17
CA PRO A 34 9.32 -16.99 -23.14
C PRO A 34 10.04 -15.75 -23.71
N ASN A 35 11.35 -15.84 -23.90
CA ASN A 35 12.14 -14.82 -24.56
C ASN A 35 12.78 -15.42 -25.81
N PRO A 36 12.70 -14.80 -27.01
CA PRO A 36 13.24 -15.38 -28.24
C PRO A 36 14.73 -15.75 -28.20
N ASP A 37 15.52 -15.06 -27.37
CA ASP A 37 16.99 -15.18 -27.34
C ASP A 37 17.55 -15.79 -26.05
N GLN A 38 16.70 -16.20 -25.09
CA GLN A 38 17.07 -16.78 -23.79
C GLN A 38 16.08 -17.87 -23.38
N SER A 39 16.37 -18.62 -22.31
CA SER A 39 15.50 -19.68 -21.76
C SER A 39 14.15 -19.20 -21.18
N GLY A 40 13.76 -17.95 -21.44
CA GLY A 40 12.64 -17.27 -20.80
C GLY A 40 12.99 -16.72 -19.41
N SER A 41 12.09 -15.89 -18.88
CA SER A 41 12.18 -15.31 -17.54
C SER A 41 10.99 -15.77 -16.68
N PHE A 42 11.25 -16.05 -15.41
CA PHE A 42 10.21 -16.33 -14.42
C PHE A 42 9.87 -15.07 -13.64
N TYR A 43 8.59 -14.82 -13.44
CA TYR A 43 8.09 -13.72 -12.62
C TYR A 43 7.08 -14.24 -11.61
N ALA A 44 7.18 -13.83 -10.34
CA ALA A 44 6.26 -14.21 -9.29
C ALA A 44 5.53 -12.97 -8.75
N ILE A 45 4.22 -13.08 -8.62
CA ILE A 45 3.35 -12.07 -8.02
C ILE A 45 2.45 -12.73 -6.97
N GLU A 46 1.91 -11.94 -6.05
CA GLU A 46 0.77 -12.37 -5.23
C GLU A 46 -0.45 -12.59 -6.14
N ASN A 47 -1.15 -13.72 -5.97
CA ASN A 47 -2.28 -14.11 -6.81
C ASN A 47 -3.58 -13.36 -6.43
N SER A 48 -3.48 -12.08 -6.09
CA SER A 48 -4.59 -11.27 -5.60
C SER A 48 -4.54 -9.91 -6.26
N CYS A 49 -5.57 -9.55 -7.02
CA CYS A 49 -5.68 -8.23 -7.61
C CYS A 49 -5.73 -7.17 -6.48
N PRO A 50 -4.83 -6.17 -6.48
CA PRO A 50 -4.76 -5.17 -5.41
C PRO A 50 -6.03 -4.31 -5.29
N HIS A 51 -6.90 -4.31 -6.29
CA HIS A 51 -8.20 -3.64 -6.25
C HIS A 51 -9.23 -4.39 -5.40
N GLN A 52 -9.61 -5.62 -5.77
CA GLN A 52 -10.69 -6.38 -5.10
C GLN A 52 -10.40 -7.88 -4.93
N GLY A 53 -9.13 -8.28 -4.96
CA GLY A 53 -8.68 -9.63 -4.60
C GLY A 53 -9.01 -10.73 -5.61
N ALA A 54 -9.32 -10.38 -6.85
CA ALA A 54 -9.53 -11.37 -7.91
C ALA A 54 -8.25 -12.18 -8.19
N SER A 55 -8.42 -13.46 -8.51
CA SER A 55 -7.32 -14.39 -8.83
C SER A 55 -6.65 -14.04 -10.15
N LEU A 56 -5.48 -13.42 -10.11
CA LEU A 56 -4.78 -12.94 -11.30
C LEU A 56 -4.27 -14.06 -12.21
N ILE A 57 -3.99 -15.24 -11.65
CA ILE A 57 -3.58 -16.41 -12.44
C ILE A 57 -4.70 -16.93 -13.35
N GLU A 58 -5.95 -16.51 -13.15
CA GLU A 58 -7.07 -16.84 -14.04
C GLU A 58 -7.19 -15.85 -15.20
N GLY A 59 -6.57 -14.67 -15.08
CA GLY A 59 -6.59 -13.59 -16.06
C GLY A 59 -5.99 -13.97 -17.41
N GLU A 60 -6.42 -13.36 -18.51
CA GLU A 60 -5.75 -13.54 -19.80
C GLU A 60 -4.57 -12.57 -19.95
N GLY A 61 -3.73 -12.74 -20.98
CA GLY A 61 -2.57 -11.86 -21.18
C GLY A 61 -1.55 -12.40 -22.17
N CYS A 62 -0.60 -11.55 -22.56
CA CYS A 62 0.46 -11.89 -23.49
C CYS A 62 1.81 -11.35 -23.01
N GLY A 63 2.87 -12.13 -23.17
CA GLY A 63 4.20 -11.75 -22.70
C GLY A 63 4.22 -11.58 -21.19
N THR A 64 4.50 -10.37 -20.72
CA THR A 64 4.53 -9.99 -19.30
C THR A 64 3.19 -9.41 -18.80
N GLU A 65 2.20 -9.24 -19.67
CA GLU A 65 0.91 -8.66 -19.28
C GLU A 65 -0.05 -9.73 -18.75
N VAL A 66 -0.84 -9.35 -17.73
CA VAL A 66 -1.99 -10.11 -17.26
C VAL A 66 -3.17 -9.17 -16.96
N ASN A 67 -4.35 -9.50 -17.45
CA ASN A 67 -5.59 -8.79 -17.23
C ASN A 67 -6.35 -9.40 -16.05
N CYS A 68 -6.74 -8.57 -15.08
CA CYS A 68 -7.60 -9.02 -13.98
C CYS A 68 -8.95 -9.51 -14.53
N PRO A 69 -9.38 -10.74 -14.21
CA PRO A 69 -10.60 -11.32 -14.79
C PRO A 69 -11.90 -10.64 -14.33
N LEU A 70 -11.84 -9.74 -13.35
CA LEU A 70 -13.02 -9.08 -12.78
C LEU A 70 -13.29 -7.70 -13.37
N HIS A 71 -12.24 -6.91 -13.60
CA HIS A 71 -12.35 -5.50 -14.02
C HIS A 71 -11.42 -5.14 -15.19
N ASP A 72 -10.77 -6.13 -15.80
CA ASP A 72 -9.87 -6.02 -16.96
C ASP A 72 -8.64 -5.12 -16.78
N TRP A 73 -8.31 -4.71 -15.55
CA TRP A 73 -7.08 -3.98 -15.25
C TRP A 73 -5.86 -4.80 -15.70
N THR A 74 -4.98 -4.16 -16.45
CA THR A 74 -3.78 -4.77 -17.01
C THR A 74 -2.61 -4.53 -16.09
N PHE A 75 -1.86 -5.58 -15.79
CA PHE A 75 -0.67 -5.52 -14.97
C PHE A 75 0.50 -6.10 -15.74
N ASP A 76 1.67 -5.47 -15.62
CA ASP A 76 2.92 -6.04 -16.09
C ASP A 76 3.56 -6.85 -14.94
N VAL A 77 3.66 -8.17 -15.07
CA VAL A 77 4.20 -9.05 -14.01
C VAL A 77 5.71 -8.88 -13.83
N ALA A 78 6.40 -8.27 -14.80
CA ALA A 78 7.84 -8.06 -14.77
C ALA A 78 8.26 -6.80 -14.01
N SER A 79 7.49 -5.71 -14.08
CA SER A 79 7.67 -4.49 -13.29
C SER A 79 6.85 -4.54 -12.02
N GLY A 80 5.64 -5.09 -12.10
CA GLY A 80 4.60 -5.09 -11.06
C GLY A 80 3.62 -3.94 -11.20
N GLU A 81 3.80 -3.06 -12.18
CA GLU A 81 2.94 -1.90 -12.37
C GLU A 81 1.57 -2.33 -12.90
N CYS A 82 0.52 -1.71 -12.38
CA CYS A 82 -0.76 -1.67 -13.06
C CYS A 82 -0.69 -0.61 -14.16
N LEU A 83 -0.92 -0.99 -15.41
CA LEU A 83 -0.82 -0.11 -16.56
C LEU A 83 -1.99 0.89 -16.62
N ASP A 84 -3.13 0.53 -16.02
CA ASP A 84 -4.30 1.39 -15.92
C ASP A 84 -4.24 2.32 -14.69
N PHE A 85 -3.75 1.82 -13.55
CA PHE A 85 -3.73 2.54 -12.26
C PHE A 85 -2.42 2.28 -11.47
N PRO A 86 -1.31 2.96 -11.79
CA PRO A 86 0.03 2.69 -11.24
C PRO A 86 0.15 2.70 -9.70
N GLU A 87 -0.78 3.31 -8.98
CA GLU A 87 -0.85 3.31 -7.50
C GLU A 87 -1.29 1.98 -6.88
N PHE A 88 -1.80 1.05 -7.68
CA PHE A 88 -2.15 -0.30 -7.25
C PHE A 88 -1.17 -1.32 -7.86
N PRO A 89 0.14 -1.25 -7.56
CA PRO A 89 1.09 -2.20 -8.08
C PRO A 89 0.85 -3.58 -7.46
N LEU A 90 1.27 -4.61 -8.18
CA LEU A 90 1.34 -5.98 -7.68
C LEU A 90 2.46 -6.11 -6.65
N THR A 91 2.18 -6.87 -5.59
CA THR A 91 3.23 -7.47 -4.76
C THR A 91 4.02 -8.47 -5.61
N ARG A 92 5.32 -8.21 -5.80
CA ARG A 92 6.23 -9.09 -6.53
C ARG A 92 7.17 -9.82 -5.60
N PHE A 93 7.48 -11.06 -5.95
CA PHE A 93 8.44 -11.87 -5.22
C PHE A 93 9.69 -12.11 -6.06
N GLU A 94 10.84 -11.96 -5.42
CA GLU A 94 12.12 -12.23 -6.06
C GLU A 94 12.29 -13.74 -6.27
N LEU A 95 12.64 -14.11 -7.49
CA LEU A 95 12.94 -15.48 -7.88
C LEU A 95 14.42 -15.62 -8.22
N LYS A 96 14.95 -16.82 -7.97
CA LYS A 96 16.30 -17.23 -8.37
C LYS A 96 16.23 -18.61 -8.97
N GLN A 97 16.87 -18.79 -10.12
CA GLN A 97 17.07 -20.11 -10.71
C GLN A 97 18.48 -20.61 -10.40
N GLU A 98 18.57 -21.82 -9.84
CA GLU A 98 19.83 -22.55 -9.65
C GLU A 98 19.76 -23.88 -10.38
N ALA A 99 20.46 -23.97 -11.51
CA ALA A 99 20.31 -25.08 -12.45
C ALA A 99 18.83 -25.29 -12.85
N ASP A 100 18.24 -26.43 -12.49
CA ASP A 100 16.86 -26.78 -12.81
C ASP A 100 15.87 -26.44 -11.67
N LEU A 101 16.34 -25.87 -10.56
CA LEU A 101 15.51 -25.54 -9.40
C LEU A 101 15.12 -24.06 -9.40
N LEU A 102 13.82 -23.80 -9.27
CA LEU A 102 13.29 -22.46 -9.03
C LEU A 102 13.18 -22.21 -7.52
N LEU A 103 13.76 -21.09 -7.07
CA LEU A 103 13.77 -20.63 -5.69
C LEU A 103 13.05 -19.28 -5.60
N ILE A 104 12.38 -19.04 -4.48
CA ILE A 104 11.76 -17.76 -4.14
C ILE A 104 12.38 -17.18 -2.87
N ASN A 105 12.49 -15.85 -2.80
CA ASN A 105 12.98 -15.16 -1.62
C ASN A 105 11.98 -15.32 -0.47
N GLY A 106 12.39 -16.15 0.49
CA GLY A 106 11.66 -16.53 1.70
C GLY A 106 11.49 -15.42 2.71
N ASP A 107 12.28 -14.33 2.64
CA ASP A 107 12.18 -13.21 3.57
C ASP A 107 10.84 -12.49 3.43
N ALA A 108 10.23 -12.54 2.23
CA ALA A 108 8.88 -12.04 1.95
C ALA A 108 7.77 -12.89 2.63
N PHE A 109 8.12 -14.06 3.14
CA PHE A 109 7.26 -14.99 3.86
C PHE A 109 7.82 -15.29 5.24
N ALA A 110 8.64 -14.41 5.81
CA ALA A 110 8.93 -14.53 7.23
C ALA A 110 7.59 -14.36 7.99
N GLU A 111 7.29 -15.24 8.95
CA GLU A 111 6.17 -14.98 9.84
C GLU A 111 6.39 -13.61 10.45
N ALA A 112 5.39 -12.73 10.37
CA ALA A 112 5.45 -11.47 11.07
C ALA A 112 5.79 -11.76 12.53
N GLU A 113 6.83 -11.10 13.04
CA GLU A 113 7.18 -11.20 14.46
C GLU A 113 5.90 -11.05 15.28
N PRO A 114 5.68 -11.89 16.30
CA PRO A 114 4.47 -11.83 17.08
C PRO A 114 4.30 -10.41 17.61
N HIS A 115 3.11 -9.87 17.46
CA HIS A 115 2.81 -8.47 17.75
C HIS A 115 1.48 -8.35 18.46
N THR A 116 1.34 -7.30 19.26
CA THR A 116 0.05 -6.89 19.82
C THR A 116 -0.63 -5.95 18.82
N LEU A 117 -1.94 -6.12 18.61
CA LEU A 117 -2.73 -5.24 17.74
C LEU A 117 -3.48 -4.20 18.55
N PHE A 118 -3.57 -2.99 18.01
CA PHE A 118 -4.32 -1.88 18.57
C PHE A 118 -5.19 -1.23 17.51
N LEU A 119 -6.40 -0.86 17.88
CA LEU A 119 -7.23 0.05 17.11
C LEU A 119 -6.77 1.49 17.39
N VAL A 120 -6.39 2.22 16.35
CA VAL A 120 -5.78 3.55 16.49
C VAL A 120 -6.51 4.53 15.59
N ARG A 121 -6.82 5.72 16.14
CA ARG A 121 -7.26 6.86 15.36
C ARG A 121 -6.06 7.71 14.96
N TYR A 122 -5.95 8.11 13.70
CA TYR A 122 -4.81 8.89 13.19
C TYR A 122 -5.22 9.87 12.10
N SER A 123 -4.29 10.74 11.69
CA SER A 123 -4.49 11.84 10.74
C SER A 123 -5.51 12.91 11.20
N VAL A 124 -5.45 14.10 10.60
CA VAL A 124 -6.48 15.15 10.78
C VAL A 124 -7.86 14.70 10.29
N MET A 125 -7.90 13.74 9.37
CA MET A 125 -9.15 13.15 8.85
C MET A 125 -9.83 12.21 9.85
N GLY A 126 -9.14 11.82 10.93
CA GLY A 126 -9.70 11.00 12.00
C GLY A 126 -9.96 9.55 11.60
N TRP A 127 -9.15 9.01 10.68
CA TRP A 127 -9.23 7.62 10.26
C TRP A 127 -8.95 6.66 11.41
N VAL A 128 -9.53 5.47 11.32
CA VAL A 128 -9.41 4.42 12.34
C VAL A 128 -9.01 3.12 11.67
N ASP A 129 -7.88 2.55 12.08
CA ASP A 129 -7.40 1.26 11.55
C ASP A 129 -6.60 0.49 12.62
N GLN A 130 -6.14 -0.71 12.27
CA GLN A 130 -5.38 -1.61 13.13
C GLN A 130 -3.89 -1.41 12.93
N PHE A 131 -3.17 -1.27 14.03
CA PHE A 131 -1.71 -1.11 14.02
C PHE A 131 -1.08 -2.19 14.88
N SER A 132 0.06 -2.73 14.41
CA SER A 132 0.86 -3.66 15.20
C SER A 132 1.85 -2.90 16.08
N ALA A 133 2.14 -3.45 17.25
CA ALA A 133 3.21 -3.01 18.14
C ALA A 133 4.06 -4.22 18.55
N GLU A 134 5.22 -3.97 19.16
CA GLU A 134 6.02 -5.03 19.75
C GLU A 134 5.18 -5.96 20.65
N LEU A 135 5.52 -7.25 20.68
CA LEU A 135 4.81 -8.22 21.50
C LEU A 135 4.76 -7.76 22.96
N ALA A 136 3.57 -7.83 23.57
CA ALA A 136 3.32 -7.39 24.94
C ALA A 136 3.52 -5.89 25.17
N ALA A 137 3.53 -5.06 24.12
CA ALA A 137 3.32 -3.63 24.27
C ALA A 137 1.97 -3.38 24.96
N GLU A 138 1.97 -2.46 25.93
CA GLU A 138 0.79 -2.04 26.67
C GLU A 138 0.55 -0.55 26.40
N TYR A 139 -0.57 -0.24 25.76
CA TYR A 139 -1.07 1.12 25.63
C TYR A 139 -2.49 1.21 26.16
N SER A 140 -2.79 2.32 26.82
CA SER A 140 -4.11 2.65 27.34
C SER A 140 -4.90 3.47 26.32
N HIS A 141 -6.23 3.41 26.43
CA HIS A 141 -7.10 4.28 25.65
C HIS A 141 -6.73 5.76 25.87
N ARG A 142 -6.61 6.50 24.76
CA ARG A 142 -6.14 7.89 24.61
C ARG A 142 -4.64 8.10 24.73
N ASP A 143 -3.84 7.06 24.87
CA ASP A 143 -2.39 7.21 24.72
C ASP A 143 -2.09 7.73 23.32
N ARG A 144 -1.21 8.72 23.25
CA ARG A 144 -0.75 9.27 21.97
C ARG A 144 0.52 8.54 21.59
N VAL A 145 0.60 8.12 20.34
CA VAL A 145 1.69 7.30 19.83
C VAL A 145 2.22 7.84 18.50
N ILE A 146 3.48 7.54 18.20
CA ILE A 146 4.05 7.71 16.88
C ILE A 146 3.81 6.43 16.08
N LEU A 147 3.26 6.58 14.89
CA LEU A 147 2.95 5.52 13.95
C LEU A 147 3.89 5.60 12.75
N GLN A 148 4.28 4.46 12.19
CA GLN A 148 4.79 4.36 10.83
C GLN A 148 3.67 3.89 9.92
N THR A 149 3.31 4.70 8.93
CA THR A 149 2.32 4.36 7.91
C THR A 149 2.99 4.33 6.52
N SER A 150 2.22 3.95 5.49
CA SER A 150 2.66 4.06 4.10
C SER A 150 2.90 5.50 3.63
N ARG A 151 2.35 6.49 4.36
CA ARG A 151 2.47 7.91 4.03
C ARG A 151 3.67 8.57 4.70
N GLY A 152 4.06 8.11 5.89
CA GLY A 152 5.18 8.64 6.68
C GLY A 152 5.02 8.32 8.17
N GLU A 153 5.77 9.04 9.00
CA GLU A 153 5.53 9.01 10.46
C GLU A 153 4.35 9.92 10.82
N GLU A 154 3.47 9.43 11.68
CA GLU A 154 2.23 10.11 12.03
C GLU A 154 1.94 10.03 13.52
N VAL A 155 1.06 10.91 14.00
CA VAL A 155 0.55 10.81 15.37
C VAL A 155 -0.78 10.09 15.39
N GLY A 156 -0.85 9.05 16.21
CA GLY A 156 -2.05 8.30 16.52
C GLY A 156 -2.54 8.51 17.95
N GLU A 157 -3.80 8.14 18.18
CA GLU A 157 -4.42 8.00 19.48
C GLU A 157 -5.00 6.59 19.61
N ILE A 158 -4.60 5.88 20.66
CA ILE A 158 -5.06 4.52 20.95
C ILE A 158 -6.54 4.53 21.33
N LEU A 159 -7.34 3.72 20.63
CA LEU A 159 -8.75 3.51 20.95
C LEU A 159 -8.93 2.25 21.81
N SER A 160 -8.30 1.15 21.44
CA SER A 160 -8.36 -0.09 22.23
C SER A 160 -7.30 -1.11 21.80
N PRO A 161 -6.80 -1.97 22.71
CA PRO A 161 -6.12 -3.20 22.30
C PRO A 161 -7.09 -4.15 21.60
N LEU A 162 -6.58 -5.00 20.72
CA LEU A 162 -7.33 -6.05 20.04
C LEU A 162 -6.87 -7.42 20.57
N GLU A 163 -7.76 -8.12 21.28
CA GLU A 163 -7.45 -9.41 21.92
C GLU A 163 -7.46 -10.59 20.93
N SER A 164 -8.10 -10.43 19.77
CA SER A 164 -8.12 -11.43 18.68
C SER A 164 -8.65 -10.77 17.41
N PRO A 165 -7.86 -10.57 16.35
CA PRO A 165 -8.41 -10.11 15.09
C PRO A 165 -9.27 -11.25 14.50
N GLU A 166 -10.57 -11.00 14.27
CA GLU A 166 -11.51 -12.02 13.75
C GLU A 166 -11.13 -12.55 12.35
N LYS A 167 -10.22 -11.85 11.67
CA LYS A 167 -9.59 -12.23 10.39
C LYS A 167 -8.10 -11.93 10.46
N LYS A 168 -7.27 -12.64 9.67
CA LYS A 168 -5.91 -12.17 9.35
C LYS A 168 -6.06 -10.80 8.66
N ILE A 169 -5.95 -9.74 9.43
CA ILE A 169 -5.99 -8.36 8.95
C ILE A 169 -4.54 -7.89 8.98
N THR A 170 -4.04 -7.47 7.83
CA THR A 170 -2.73 -6.83 7.77
C THR A 170 -2.85 -5.47 8.44
N PRO A 171 -2.02 -5.16 9.44
CA PRO A 171 -2.02 -3.84 10.07
C PRO A 171 -1.78 -2.74 9.03
N ALA A 172 -2.43 -1.60 9.20
CA ALA A 172 -2.21 -0.39 8.39
C ALA A 172 -0.81 0.20 8.57
N GLY A 173 -0.13 -0.20 9.64
CA GLY A 173 1.23 0.22 9.98
C GLY A 173 1.64 -0.31 11.33
N THR A 174 2.72 0.27 11.86
CA THR A 174 3.28 -0.11 13.16
C THR A 174 3.25 1.07 14.14
N ILE A 175 2.94 0.81 15.40
CA ILE A 175 3.20 1.73 16.50
C ILE A 175 4.70 1.68 16.80
N LEU A 176 5.39 2.81 16.65
CA LEU A 176 6.82 2.91 16.90
C LEU A 176 7.12 3.11 18.38
N ARG A 177 6.38 4.01 19.04
CA ARG A 177 6.57 4.39 20.45
C ARG A 177 5.47 5.33 20.93
N GLU A 178 5.42 5.54 22.24
CA GLU A 178 4.63 6.63 22.83
C GLU A 178 5.14 8.01 22.36
N LEU A 179 4.20 8.94 22.21
CA LEU A 179 4.48 10.34 21.91
C LEU A 179 4.99 11.06 23.16
N THR A 180 6.22 11.55 23.10
CA THR A 180 6.91 12.20 24.22
C THR A 180 6.61 13.70 24.29
N PRO A 181 6.89 14.38 25.43
CA PRO A 181 6.80 15.83 25.51
C PRO A 181 7.65 16.58 24.48
N LEU A 182 8.82 16.04 24.11
CA LEU A 182 9.67 16.66 23.07
C LEU A 182 9.00 16.59 21.69
N ASP A 183 8.32 15.48 21.40
CA ASP A 183 7.54 15.35 20.16
C ASP A 183 6.36 16.34 20.14
N GLN A 184 5.74 16.62 21.31
CA GLN A 184 4.65 17.60 21.41
C GLN A 184 5.09 18.99 20.97
N GLU A 185 6.33 19.39 21.28
CA GLU A 185 6.92 20.65 20.84
C GLU A 185 7.17 20.69 19.33
N GLN A 186 7.26 19.53 18.68
CA GLN A 186 7.54 19.36 17.26
C GLN A 186 6.29 19.06 16.43
N LEU A 187 5.11 19.05 17.04
CA LEU A 187 3.88 18.71 16.33
C LEU A 187 3.64 19.66 15.15
N PRO A 188 3.38 19.11 13.95
CA PRO A 188 3.03 19.90 12.79
C PRO A 188 1.75 20.72 13.04
N GLY A 189 1.69 21.93 12.50
CA GLY A 189 0.51 22.82 12.62
C GLY A 189 0.68 24.07 13.49
N GLN A 190 1.87 24.35 14.05
CA GLN A 190 2.15 25.62 14.74
C GLN A 190 2.59 26.78 13.79
N GLY A 191 2.62 26.57 12.47
CA GLY A 191 3.11 27.57 11.49
C GLY A 191 2.17 27.82 10.30
N ASN A 192 2.38 28.95 9.60
CA ASN A 192 1.62 29.38 8.40
C ASN A 192 1.75 28.47 7.17
N ILE A 193 2.52 27.38 7.26
CA ILE A 193 2.99 26.61 6.11
C ILE A 193 1.90 25.74 5.48
N ILE A 194 1.10 25.05 6.29
CA ILE A 194 -0.03 24.24 5.81
C ILE A 194 -1.03 25.15 5.08
N THR A 195 -1.34 26.30 5.69
CA THR A 195 -2.20 27.33 5.10
C THR A 195 -1.65 27.83 3.77
N GLN A 196 -0.33 28.00 3.65
CA GLN A 196 0.30 28.45 2.41
C GLN A 196 0.24 27.38 1.32
N VAL A 197 0.62 26.14 1.61
CA VAL A 197 0.56 25.04 0.63
C VAL A 197 -0.88 24.80 0.17
N PHE A 198 -1.83 24.82 1.09
CA PHE A 198 -3.27 24.71 0.78
C PHE A 198 -3.73 25.84 -0.15
N GLY A 199 -3.41 27.10 0.18
CA GLY A 199 -3.77 28.27 -0.63
C GLY A 199 -3.16 28.25 -2.03
N ASP A 200 -1.87 27.93 -2.13
CA ASP A 200 -1.17 27.80 -3.42
C ASP A 200 -1.79 26.71 -4.30
N CYS A 201 -2.16 25.57 -3.70
CA CYS A 201 -2.81 24.48 -4.42
C CYS A 201 -4.20 24.89 -4.92
N GLN A 202 -5.02 25.52 -4.07
CA GLN A 202 -6.33 26.03 -4.46
C GLN A 202 -6.23 27.05 -5.61
N GLN A 203 -5.25 27.97 -5.54
CA GLN A 203 -5.01 28.93 -6.61
C GLN A 203 -4.67 28.23 -7.93
N LEU A 204 -3.77 27.25 -7.92
CA LEU A 204 -3.39 26.50 -9.12
C LEU A 204 -4.56 25.72 -9.73
N ILE A 205 -5.40 25.11 -8.89
CA ILE A 205 -6.63 24.42 -9.32
C ILE A 205 -7.59 25.39 -9.99
N GLN A 206 -7.79 26.57 -9.41
CA GLN A 206 -8.67 27.60 -9.94
C GLN A 206 -8.15 28.17 -11.27
N GLU A 207 -6.86 28.51 -11.35
CA GLU A 207 -6.22 29.05 -12.56
C GLU A 207 -6.30 28.08 -13.74
N ARG A 208 -6.34 26.77 -13.46
CA ARG A 208 -6.43 25.70 -14.46
C ARG A 208 -7.87 25.26 -14.75
N GLY A 209 -8.85 25.75 -14.00
CA GLY A 209 -10.25 25.32 -14.12
C GLY A 209 -10.42 23.82 -13.87
N MET A 210 -9.65 23.24 -12.95
CA MET A 210 -9.69 21.81 -12.67
C MET A 210 -10.99 21.44 -11.94
N PRO A 211 -11.64 20.32 -12.27
CA PRO A 211 -12.89 19.88 -11.66
C PRO A 211 -12.62 19.13 -10.34
N THR A 212 -11.78 19.69 -9.47
CA THR A 212 -11.42 19.08 -8.17
C THR A 212 -11.37 20.15 -7.10
N GLU A 213 -11.60 19.76 -5.86
CA GLU A 213 -11.59 20.66 -4.71
C GLU A 213 -10.70 20.06 -3.62
N ILE A 214 -9.82 20.90 -3.07
CA ILE A 214 -9.01 20.54 -1.90
C ILE A 214 -9.83 20.80 -0.66
N ILE A 215 -9.94 19.76 0.17
CA ILE A 215 -10.73 19.75 1.40
C ILE A 215 -9.87 20.15 2.58
N ASP A 216 -8.68 19.58 2.70
CA ASP A 216 -7.80 19.83 3.84
C ASP A 216 -6.32 19.59 3.48
N CYS A 217 -5.41 19.96 4.37
CA CYS A 217 -3.97 19.77 4.23
C CYS A 217 -3.37 19.42 5.59
N GLU A 218 -2.54 18.40 5.64
CA GLU A 218 -1.77 18.06 6.85
C GLU A 218 -0.29 17.90 6.54
N GLN A 219 0.56 18.30 7.47
CA GLN A 219 1.96 17.92 7.47
C GLN A 219 2.12 16.72 8.40
N LEU A 220 2.81 15.67 7.94
CA LEU A 220 3.06 14.48 8.74
C LEU A 220 4.12 14.76 9.82
N PHE A 221 4.20 13.87 10.82
CA PHE A 221 5.09 14.03 11.96
C PHE A 221 6.57 14.00 11.55
N ASP A 222 6.90 13.29 10.47
CA ASP A 222 8.25 13.26 9.88
C ASP A 222 8.77 14.63 9.41
N GLN A 223 7.91 15.65 9.31
CA GLN A 223 8.19 16.98 8.76
C GLN A 223 8.73 16.99 7.32
N GLN A 224 8.65 15.85 6.63
CA GLN A 224 9.09 15.65 5.26
C GLN A 224 7.90 15.56 4.31
N THR A 225 6.74 15.10 4.78
CA THR A 225 5.57 14.86 3.94
C THR A 225 4.44 15.84 4.25
N VAL A 226 3.81 16.35 3.20
CA VAL A 226 2.56 17.12 3.27
C VAL A 226 1.50 16.42 2.42
N VAL A 227 0.35 16.15 3.00
CA VAL A 227 -0.78 15.47 2.38
C VAL A 227 -1.89 16.48 2.10
N LEU A 228 -2.29 16.60 0.83
CA LEU A 228 -3.43 17.40 0.39
C LEU A 228 -4.62 16.48 0.14
N TYR A 229 -5.72 16.74 0.85
CA TYR A 229 -6.96 15.99 0.75
C TYR A 229 -7.87 16.58 -0.32
N TYR A 230 -8.42 15.75 -1.18
CA TYR A 230 -9.32 16.21 -2.24
C TYR A 230 -10.57 15.34 -2.35
N LEU A 231 -11.63 15.93 -2.92
CA LEU A 231 -12.88 15.23 -3.18
C LEU A 231 -12.95 14.72 -4.62
N GLY A 232 -13.40 13.47 -4.77
CA GLY A 232 -13.62 12.82 -6.05
C GLY A 232 -12.46 11.92 -6.48
N SER A 233 -12.56 11.38 -7.69
CA SER A 233 -11.57 10.44 -8.22
C SER A 233 -10.27 11.13 -8.60
N ARG A 234 -9.17 10.39 -8.52
CA ARG A 234 -7.85 10.89 -8.91
C ARG A 234 -7.82 11.36 -10.36
N LEU A 235 -7.26 12.54 -10.58
CA LEU A 235 -7.05 13.12 -11.90
C LEU A 235 -5.53 13.13 -12.20
N PRO A 236 -5.07 12.75 -13.40
CA PRO A 236 -3.65 12.87 -13.79
C PRO A 236 -3.08 14.28 -13.60
N ALA A 237 -3.95 15.29 -13.70
CA ALA A 237 -3.58 16.69 -13.44
C ALA A 237 -3.11 16.96 -12.00
N LEU A 238 -3.52 16.15 -11.02
CA LEU A 238 -3.06 16.25 -9.63
C LEU A 238 -1.57 15.87 -9.50
N GLU A 239 -1.06 14.98 -10.34
CA GLU A 239 0.37 14.62 -10.31
C GLU A 239 1.25 15.76 -10.81
N ILE A 240 0.78 16.47 -11.85
CA ILE A 240 1.43 17.68 -12.35
C ILE A 240 1.45 18.76 -11.26
N LEU A 241 0.33 18.92 -10.53
CA LEU A 241 0.27 19.83 -9.39
C LEU A 241 1.23 19.42 -8.28
N ALA A 242 1.29 18.12 -7.95
CA ALA A 242 2.22 17.61 -6.96
C ALA A 242 3.67 17.92 -7.34
N GLN A 243 4.07 17.65 -8.59
CA GLN A 243 5.42 17.96 -9.07
C GLN A 243 5.74 19.46 -8.97
N GLU A 244 4.79 20.32 -9.34
CA GLU A 244 5.00 21.76 -9.26
C GLU A 244 5.11 22.26 -7.82
N LEU A 245 4.25 21.78 -6.92
CA LEU A 245 4.33 22.12 -5.51
C LEU A 245 5.62 21.57 -4.87
N ASN A 246 6.03 20.35 -5.21
CA ASN A 246 7.31 19.75 -4.81
C ASN A 246 8.53 20.55 -5.30
N ALA A 247 8.41 21.29 -6.41
CA ALA A 247 9.46 22.18 -6.88
C ALA A 247 9.51 23.52 -6.10
N ARG A 248 8.41 23.91 -5.45
CA ARG A 248 8.29 25.15 -4.67
C ARG A 248 8.67 24.96 -3.20
N TYR A 249 8.45 23.76 -2.67
CA TYR A 249 8.59 23.45 -1.26
C TYR A 249 9.62 22.34 -1.02
N PRO A 250 10.29 22.31 0.14
CA PRO A 250 11.25 21.27 0.47
C PRO A 250 10.60 19.92 0.87
N TRP A 251 9.27 19.86 0.97
CA TRP A 251 8.52 18.69 1.40
C TRP A 251 8.04 17.86 0.23
N ARG A 252 7.87 16.56 0.47
CA ARG A 252 7.15 15.64 -0.39
C ARG A 252 5.65 15.89 -0.28
N ILE A 253 5.06 16.48 -1.31
CA ILE A 253 3.64 16.77 -1.43
C ILE A 253 2.96 15.61 -2.15
N VAL A 254 1.95 15.05 -1.49
CA VAL A 254 1.12 13.94 -1.98
C VAL A 254 -0.35 14.32 -1.91
N PHE A 255 -1.16 13.78 -2.81
CA PHE A 255 -2.61 13.96 -2.81
C PHE A 255 -3.30 12.68 -2.36
N HIS A 256 -4.31 12.81 -1.50
CA HIS A 256 -5.09 11.68 -1.02
C HIS A 256 -6.59 11.96 -1.17
N PRO A 257 -7.37 11.05 -1.78
CA PRO A 257 -8.82 11.18 -1.80
C PRO A 257 -9.39 11.03 -0.38
N VAL A 258 -10.48 11.73 -0.07
CA VAL A 258 -11.09 11.73 1.27
C VAL A 258 -11.91 10.46 1.55
N ASP A 259 -12.47 9.85 0.52
CA ASP A 259 -13.38 8.70 0.60
C ASP A 259 -12.66 7.35 0.71
N GLU A 260 -11.33 7.35 0.60
CA GLU A 260 -10.50 6.17 0.79
C GLU A 260 -9.58 6.40 2.00
N ALA A 261 -9.60 5.46 2.95
CA ALA A 261 -8.52 5.42 3.95
C ALA A 261 -7.20 5.07 3.22
N PRO A 262 -6.05 5.57 3.67
CA PRO A 262 -4.76 5.21 3.11
C PRO A 262 -4.62 3.71 3.15
N ALA A 263 -4.26 3.12 2.01
CA ALA A 263 -4.19 1.69 1.86
C ALA A 263 -3.43 1.04 3.04
N SER A 264 -4.16 0.27 3.85
CA SER A 264 -3.62 -0.88 4.56
C SER A 264 -3.49 -2.00 3.53
N SER A 265 -2.35 -2.68 3.52
CA SER A 265 -2.06 -3.78 2.60
C SER A 265 -2.96 -4.99 2.91
N GLY A 266 -4.25 -4.92 2.63
CA GLY A 266 -5.18 -5.96 3.05
C GLY A 266 -6.66 -5.62 2.85
N CYS A 267 -7.09 -5.71 1.59
CA CYS A 267 -8.45 -6.03 1.15
C CYS A 267 -9.59 -5.87 2.19
N SER A 268 -10.12 -4.65 2.31
CA SER A 268 -11.42 -4.39 2.93
C SER A 268 -12.54 -4.67 1.92
N SER A 269 -12.91 -5.93 1.72
CA SER A 269 -14.22 -6.27 1.15
C SER A 269 -15.29 -6.21 2.25
N GLY A 270 -15.60 -4.99 2.68
CA GLY A 270 -16.77 -4.68 3.50
C GLY A 270 -18.03 -4.66 2.64
N GLY A 271 -18.52 -5.82 2.25
CA GLY A 271 -19.87 -5.97 1.70
C GLY A 271 -20.90 -5.60 2.76
N CYS A 272 -21.38 -4.35 2.75
CA CYS A 272 -22.51 -3.95 3.56
C CYS A 272 -23.78 -4.46 2.89
N GLY A 273 -24.44 -5.42 3.53
CA GLY A 273 -25.70 -5.98 3.07
C GLY A 273 -26.79 -4.91 3.01
N CYS A 274 -27.45 -4.83 1.86
CA CYS A 274 -28.78 -4.24 1.76
C CYS A 274 -29.75 -5.34 1.34
N ASP A 275 -30.27 -6.05 2.34
CA ASP A 275 -31.60 -6.65 2.26
C ASP A 275 -32.60 -5.54 1.94
N GLN A 276 -33.18 -5.54 0.74
CA GLN A 276 -34.51 -4.97 0.51
C GLN A 276 -35.28 -5.83 -0.50
N LYS A 277 -36.14 -6.70 0.07
CA LYS A 277 -37.42 -7.22 -0.41
C LYS A 277 -37.64 -7.53 -1.88
#